data_AF-A0AB34P6J5-F1
#
_entry.id   AF-A0AB34P6J5-F1
#
_cell.length_a   1.000
_cell.length_b   1.000
_cell.length_c   1.000
_cell.angle_alpha   90.00
_cell.angle_beta   90.00
_cell.angle_gamma   90.00
#
_symmetry.space_group_name_H-M   'P 1'
#
loop_
_entity.id
_entity.type
_entity.pdbx_description
1 polymer ?
#
loop_
_entity_poly.entity_id
_entity_poly.type
_entity_poly.pdbx_seq_one_letter_code
_entity_poly.pdbx_strand_id
1 'polypeptide(L)'
;MTPVLFALTGMAALSGCSAEGPAGQAMSAMSAMSSTLTDPASGADCGGKDVRLTRNDSEWILHGDCGTVTITASRGAMNLDKARAIRVEGSNFTVLNAQLGELSVIGHDNTLNLTNVDSVDIQGNKNLVLAHDVKQVRFSGNDNTVNPSSKPTLDDRGSGNKVM
;
A
#
# COMPACT_ATOMS: atom_id res chain seq x y z
N MET A 1 -0.66 -7.67 84.68
CA MET A 1 -0.81 -9.14 84.65
C MET A 1 -0.77 -9.58 83.20
N THR A 2 0.31 -10.24 82.80
CA THR A 2 0.37 -11.04 81.56
C THR A 2 -0.57 -12.24 81.71
N PRO A 3 -1.14 -12.77 80.62
CA PRO A 3 -0.51 -14.00 80.12
C PRO A 3 -0.45 -14.14 78.60
N VAL A 4 0.55 -14.92 78.22
CA VAL A 4 0.86 -15.52 76.93
C VAL A 4 -0.09 -16.69 76.65
N LEU A 5 -0.48 -16.93 75.39
CA LEU A 5 -0.73 -18.30 74.93
C LEU A 5 -0.55 -18.47 73.41
N PHE A 6 0.26 -19.48 73.07
CA PHE A 6 0.51 -20.08 71.76
C PHE A 6 -0.75 -20.73 71.14
N ALA A 7 -0.88 -20.74 69.81
CA ALA A 7 -0.94 -21.97 68.98
C ALA A 7 -1.43 -21.75 67.53
N LEU A 8 -0.59 -22.23 66.60
CA LEU A 8 -0.85 -23.07 65.41
C LEU A 8 -1.99 -22.80 64.39
N THR A 9 -1.51 -22.63 63.14
CA THR A 9 -1.95 -23.25 61.86
C THR A 9 -3.38 -23.13 61.34
N GLY A 10 -3.48 -22.69 60.09
CA GLY A 10 -4.61 -22.98 59.20
C GLY A 10 -4.56 -22.20 57.89
N MET A 11 -3.93 -22.76 56.86
CA MET A 11 -4.11 -22.31 55.47
C MET A 11 -5.52 -22.65 54.99
N ALA A 12 -6.23 -21.67 54.44
CA ALA A 12 -7.33 -21.90 53.49
C ALA A 12 -7.43 -20.69 52.55
N ALA A 13 -7.17 -20.95 51.27
CA ALA A 13 -7.50 -20.06 50.17
C ALA A 13 -9.02 -19.91 50.06
N LEU A 14 -9.50 -18.75 49.57
CA LEU A 14 -10.58 -18.65 48.59
C LEU A 14 -10.71 -17.19 48.10
N SER A 15 -10.83 -17.10 46.78
CA SER A 15 -11.21 -15.98 45.93
C SER A 15 -12.24 -15.01 46.51
N GLY A 16 -11.98 -13.71 46.37
CA GLY A 16 -12.94 -12.62 46.58
C GLY A 16 -12.63 -11.43 45.67
N CYS A 17 -13.62 -11.03 44.87
CA CYS A 17 -13.59 -9.92 43.92
C CYS A 17 -13.56 -8.53 44.57
N SER A 18 -13.11 -7.58 43.73
CA SER A 18 -13.43 -6.15 43.69
C SER A 18 -12.58 -5.19 44.51
N ALA A 19 -11.73 -4.45 43.79
CA ALA A 19 -11.47 -3.04 44.08
C ALA A 19 -11.24 -2.30 42.75
N GLU A 20 -12.21 -1.46 42.41
CA GLU A 20 -12.13 -0.44 41.35
C GLU A 20 -10.90 0.46 41.58
N GLY A 21 -10.13 0.70 40.51
CA GLY A 21 -9.03 1.66 40.48
C GLY A 21 -8.99 2.36 39.12
N PRO A 22 -8.98 3.70 39.06
CA PRO A 22 -9.19 4.45 37.83
C PRO A 22 -7.87 4.59 37.06
N ALA A 23 -7.74 3.86 35.96
CA ALA A 23 -6.74 4.12 34.93
C ALA A 23 -7.42 4.76 33.72
N GLY A 24 -7.85 6.01 33.89
CA GLY A 24 -7.86 6.92 32.76
C GLY A 24 -6.41 7.13 32.34
N GLN A 25 -6.06 6.70 31.13
CA GLN A 25 -5.12 7.36 30.23
C GLN A 25 -4.93 6.52 28.97
N ALA A 26 -5.42 7.08 27.87
CA ALA A 26 -4.86 6.94 26.54
C ALA A 26 -4.95 5.56 25.86
N MET A 27 -6.17 5.08 25.63
CA MET A 27 -6.47 4.58 24.28
C MET A 27 -6.68 5.79 23.35
N SER A 28 -5.60 6.52 23.11
CA SER A 28 -5.50 7.57 22.10
C SER A 28 -4.18 7.40 21.37
N ALA A 29 -4.07 6.27 20.68
CA ALA A 29 -3.14 5.95 19.59
C ALA A 29 -3.47 4.48 19.25
N MET A 30 -4.18 4.15 18.18
CA MET A 30 -3.70 4.29 16.82
C MET A 30 -4.88 4.01 15.87
N SER A 31 -5.92 4.84 15.90
CA SER A 31 -6.65 5.10 14.66
C SER A 31 -5.86 6.22 13.99
N ALA A 32 -4.75 5.86 13.36
CA ALA A 32 -4.13 6.77 12.41
C ALA A 32 -5.23 7.11 11.41
N MET A 33 -5.80 8.31 11.54
CA MET A 33 -6.58 8.93 10.49
C MET A 33 -5.62 9.05 9.31
N SER A 34 -5.51 8.00 8.50
CA SER A 34 -4.82 8.05 7.22
C SER A 34 -5.67 8.99 6.39
N SER A 35 -5.36 10.28 6.47
CA SER A 35 -6.08 11.29 5.70
C SER A 35 -5.68 11.08 4.25
N THR A 36 -6.58 10.54 3.44
CA THR A 36 -6.34 10.38 2.00
C THR A 36 -6.37 11.74 1.32
N LEU A 37 -5.34 12.04 0.53
CA LEU A 37 -5.32 13.20 -0.35
C LEU A 37 -6.15 12.88 -1.61
N THR A 38 -7.29 13.54 -1.79
CA THR A 38 -8.11 13.35 -3.00
C THR A 38 -7.82 14.45 -3.99
N ASP A 39 -7.38 14.05 -5.18
CA ASP A 39 -7.02 14.89 -6.30
C ASP A 39 -6.23 16.16 -5.89
N PRO A 40 -5.12 16.01 -5.15
CA PRO A 40 -4.35 17.14 -4.66
C PRO A 40 -3.84 18.00 -5.81
N ALA A 41 -3.47 19.24 -5.48
CA ALA A 41 -2.78 20.09 -6.43
C ALA A 41 -1.44 19.47 -6.84
N SER A 42 -1.01 19.71 -8.08
CA SER A 42 0.32 19.31 -8.54
C SER A 42 1.39 20.02 -7.68
N GLY A 43 2.46 19.29 -7.35
CA GLY A 43 3.50 19.70 -6.40
C GLY A 43 3.19 19.38 -4.93
N ALA A 44 2.08 18.69 -4.63
CA ALA A 44 1.76 18.29 -3.26
C ALA A 44 2.74 17.24 -2.72
N ASP A 45 3.06 17.34 -1.43
CA ASP A 45 3.79 16.32 -0.68
C ASP A 45 2.80 15.27 -0.14
N CYS A 46 3.10 13.99 -0.39
CA CYS A 46 2.30 12.89 0.12
C CYS A 46 2.45 12.72 1.64
N GLY A 47 3.63 12.95 2.22
CA GLY A 47 3.87 12.78 3.66
C GLY A 47 3.43 11.42 4.23
N GLY A 48 3.59 10.34 3.45
CA GLY A 48 3.16 8.98 3.80
C GLY A 48 1.66 8.70 3.64
N LYS A 49 0.85 9.69 3.24
CA LYS A 49 -0.60 9.56 3.10
C LYS A 49 -0.96 8.79 1.83
N ASP A 50 -2.13 8.17 1.87
CA ASP A 50 -2.75 7.59 0.69
C ASP A 50 -3.25 8.72 -0.23
N VAL A 51 -3.26 8.47 -1.54
CA VAL A 51 -3.69 9.43 -2.56
C VAL A 51 -4.78 8.79 -3.42
N ARG A 52 -5.81 9.56 -3.76
CA ARG A 52 -6.86 9.14 -4.68
C ARG A 52 -6.97 10.14 -5.83
N LEU A 53 -6.75 9.67 -7.05
CA LEU A 53 -6.86 10.47 -8.27
C LEU A 53 -8.07 10.01 -9.07
N THR A 54 -8.96 10.92 -9.44
CA THR A 54 -10.26 10.61 -10.07
C THR A 54 -10.57 11.42 -11.31
N ARG A 55 -9.81 12.48 -11.57
CA ARG A 55 -10.05 13.33 -12.75
C ARG A 55 -9.42 12.73 -13.99
N ASN A 56 -10.21 12.53 -15.04
CA ASN A 56 -9.67 12.22 -16.36
C ASN A 56 -8.92 13.43 -16.92
N ASP A 57 -8.12 13.20 -17.98
CA ASP A 57 -7.52 14.29 -18.76
C ASP A 57 -6.70 15.26 -17.89
N SER A 58 -6.00 14.70 -16.88
CA SER A 58 -5.35 15.44 -15.80
C SER A 58 -3.92 14.95 -15.58
N GLU A 59 -3.06 15.85 -15.11
CA GLU A 59 -1.67 15.59 -14.79
C GLU A 59 -1.36 15.92 -13.33
N TRP A 60 -0.55 15.07 -12.68
CA TRP A 60 -0.11 15.27 -11.31
C TRP A 60 1.40 15.08 -11.16
N ILE A 61 2.00 15.94 -10.34
CA ILE A 61 3.34 15.76 -9.81
C ILE A 61 3.21 15.67 -8.30
N LEU A 62 3.68 14.59 -7.69
CA LEU A 62 3.62 14.35 -6.24
C LEU A 62 5.03 14.14 -5.71
N HIS A 63 5.30 14.66 -4.52
CA HIS A 63 6.61 14.56 -3.90
C HIS A 63 6.59 13.70 -2.63
N GLY A 64 7.77 13.21 -2.26
CA GLY A 64 7.99 12.45 -1.04
C GLY A 64 7.51 10.99 -1.14
N ASP A 65 7.37 10.37 0.03
CA ASP A 65 6.90 8.99 0.15
C ASP A 65 5.37 8.97 0.17
N CYS A 66 4.74 8.42 -0.87
CA CYS A 66 3.31 8.18 -0.88
C CYS A 66 2.96 6.82 -0.27
N GLY A 67 1.80 6.75 0.38
CA GLY A 67 1.22 5.49 0.84
C GLY A 67 0.71 4.67 -0.35
N THR A 68 -0.58 4.36 -0.35
CA THR A 68 -1.26 3.77 -1.50
C THR A 68 -1.80 4.87 -2.40
N VAL A 69 -1.44 4.83 -3.68
CA VAL A 69 -1.97 5.73 -4.71
C VAL A 69 -2.98 4.98 -5.56
N THR A 70 -4.25 5.36 -5.45
CA THR A 70 -5.34 4.80 -6.24
C THR A 70 -5.75 5.77 -7.34
N ILE A 71 -5.61 5.34 -8.59
CA ILE A 71 -5.93 6.11 -9.79
C ILE A 71 -7.18 5.51 -10.40
N THR A 72 -8.32 6.17 -10.26
CA THR A 72 -9.58 5.84 -10.94
C THR A 72 -9.85 6.90 -12.00
N ALA A 73 -8.92 7.00 -12.97
CA ALA A 73 -8.91 8.05 -13.99
C ALA A 73 -8.27 7.51 -15.29
N SER A 74 -8.55 8.17 -16.40
CA SER A 74 -8.07 7.81 -17.74
C SER A 74 -7.51 9.03 -18.48
N ARG A 75 -6.66 8.79 -19.48
CA ARG A 75 -6.03 9.83 -20.33
C ARG A 75 -5.26 10.88 -19.52
N GLY A 76 -4.53 10.43 -18.50
CA GLY A 76 -3.78 11.31 -17.60
C GLY A 76 -2.33 10.89 -17.44
N ALA A 77 -1.59 11.68 -16.66
CA ALA A 77 -0.21 11.36 -16.30
C ALA A 77 0.07 11.65 -14.83
N MET A 78 0.97 10.89 -14.22
CA MET A 78 1.44 11.11 -12.87
C MET A 78 2.95 10.90 -12.79
N ASN A 79 3.63 11.85 -12.17
CA ASN A 79 5.02 11.72 -11.73
C ASN A 79 5.04 11.73 -10.20
N LEU A 80 5.68 10.74 -9.58
CA LEU A 80 5.86 10.70 -8.13
C LEU A 80 7.18 10.04 -7.73
N ASP A 81 7.78 10.52 -6.64
CA ASP A 81 9.09 10.03 -6.21
C ASP A 81 9.02 8.55 -5.80
N LYS A 82 8.21 8.24 -4.77
CA LYS A 82 8.11 6.91 -4.17
C LYS A 82 6.69 6.59 -3.75
N ALA A 83 6.31 5.33 -3.81
CA ALA A 83 5.02 4.87 -3.29
C ALA A 83 5.12 3.46 -2.71
N ARG A 84 4.34 3.19 -1.67
CA ARG A 84 4.18 1.81 -1.17
C ARG A 84 3.43 0.95 -2.18
N ALA A 85 2.35 1.49 -2.74
CA ALA A 85 1.55 0.81 -3.76
C ALA A 85 0.93 1.80 -4.74
N ILE A 86 0.80 1.38 -6.00
CA ILE A 86 0.06 2.10 -7.03
C ILE A 86 -0.99 1.15 -7.61
N ARG A 87 -2.23 1.60 -7.64
CA ARG A 87 -3.36 0.90 -8.26
C ARG A 87 -3.94 1.76 -9.36
N VAL A 88 -3.91 1.26 -10.59
CA VAL A 88 -4.48 1.94 -11.77
C VAL A 88 -5.75 1.22 -12.19
N GLU A 89 -6.88 1.92 -12.10
CA GLU A 89 -8.20 1.52 -12.55
C GLU A 89 -8.67 2.52 -13.63
N GLY A 90 -8.14 2.34 -14.84
CA GLY A 90 -8.41 3.24 -15.96
C GLY A 90 -7.54 2.93 -17.15
N SER A 91 -7.60 3.79 -18.16
CA SER A 91 -6.96 3.51 -19.45
C SER A 91 -6.22 4.72 -20.01
N ASN A 92 -5.20 4.47 -20.84
CA ASN A 92 -4.36 5.51 -21.44
C ASN A 92 -3.72 6.43 -20.38
N PHE A 93 -3.28 5.87 -19.26
CA PHE A 93 -2.63 6.61 -18.18
C PHE A 93 -1.12 6.36 -18.18
N THR A 94 -0.34 7.41 -17.92
CA THR A 94 1.11 7.32 -17.79
C THR A 94 1.58 7.52 -16.36
N VAL A 95 2.44 6.63 -15.84
CA VAL A 95 3.02 6.76 -14.48
C VAL A 95 4.54 6.78 -14.56
N LEU A 96 5.18 7.72 -13.87
CA LEU A 96 6.63 7.78 -13.69
C LEU A 96 6.95 7.67 -12.20
N ASN A 97 7.77 6.68 -11.81
CA ASN A 97 8.12 6.45 -10.40
C ASN A 97 9.52 5.86 -10.20
N ALA A 98 10.23 6.28 -9.15
CA ALA A 98 11.58 5.78 -8.85
C ALA A 98 11.62 4.55 -7.92
N GLN A 99 10.65 4.40 -7.02
CA GLN A 99 10.59 3.25 -6.11
C GLN A 99 9.16 2.90 -5.73
N LEU A 100 8.79 1.65 -6.05
CA LEU A 100 7.45 1.12 -5.84
C LEU A 100 7.53 -0.24 -5.15
N GLY A 101 6.70 -0.46 -4.13
CA GLY A 101 6.46 -1.79 -3.61
C GLY A 101 5.60 -2.59 -4.60
N GLU A 102 4.32 -2.26 -4.64
CA GLU A 102 3.33 -3.01 -5.43
C GLU A 102 2.69 -2.18 -6.54
N LEU A 103 2.63 -2.74 -7.74
CA LEU A 103 1.83 -2.25 -8.85
C LEU A 103 0.63 -3.18 -9.10
N SER A 104 -0.58 -2.63 -9.17
CA SER A 104 -1.79 -3.31 -9.66
C SER A 104 -2.41 -2.52 -10.81
N VAL A 105 -2.67 -3.16 -11.95
CA VAL A 105 -3.30 -2.52 -13.12
C VAL A 105 -4.55 -3.29 -13.56
N ILE A 106 -5.71 -2.64 -13.43
CA ILE A 106 -7.05 -3.17 -13.74
C ILE A 106 -7.67 -2.30 -14.83
N GLY A 107 -6.96 -2.17 -15.95
CA GLY A 107 -7.30 -1.29 -17.05
C GLY A 107 -6.45 -1.55 -18.28
N HIS A 108 -6.52 -0.70 -19.30
CA HIS A 108 -5.86 -1.01 -20.57
C HIS A 108 -5.10 0.17 -21.19
N ASP A 109 -4.14 -0.14 -22.05
CA ASP A 109 -3.33 0.85 -22.76
C ASP A 109 -2.60 1.83 -21.82
N ASN A 110 -2.24 1.42 -20.61
CA ASN A 110 -1.45 2.24 -19.69
C ASN A 110 0.05 2.05 -19.92
N THR A 111 0.83 3.11 -19.70
CA THR A 111 2.29 3.08 -19.77
C THR A 111 2.89 3.44 -18.42
N LEU A 112 3.70 2.57 -17.85
CA LEU A 112 4.29 2.77 -16.53
C LEU A 112 5.80 2.69 -16.64
N ASN A 113 6.47 3.82 -16.44
CA ASN A 113 7.92 3.94 -16.43
C ASN A 113 8.41 3.99 -14.98
N LEU A 114 8.87 2.85 -14.50
CA LEU A 114 9.23 2.61 -13.12
C LEU A 114 10.74 2.35 -13.05
N THR A 115 11.36 2.55 -11.89
CA THR A 115 12.78 2.15 -11.72
C THR A 115 12.88 0.84 -10.96
N ASN A 116 12.44 0.82 -9.70
CA ASN A 116 12.46 -0.38 -8.85
C ASN A 116 11.03 -0.75 -8.45
N VAL A 117 10.65 -2.01 -8.67
CA VAL A 117 9.32 -2.54 -8.33
C VAL A 117 9.44 -3.91 -7.68
N ASP A 118 8.80 -4.12 -6.53
CA ASP A 118 8.82 -5.46 -5.92
C ASP A 118 7.87 -6.41 -6.68
N SER A 119 6.61 -6.04 -6.86
CA SER A 119 5.62 -6.88 -7.53
C SER A 119 4.76 -6.11 -8.53
N VAL A 120 4.56 -6.71 -9.70
CA VAL A 120 3.67 -6.23 -10.75
C VAL A 120 2.53 -7.21 -10.95
N ASP A 121 1.29 -6.76 -10.75
CA ASP A 121 0.06 -7.51 -11.06
C ASP A 121 -0.76 -6.77 -12.12
N ILE A 122 -0.96 -7.40 -13.28
CA ILE A 122 -1.71 -6.81 -14.39
C ILE A 122 -2.90 -7.72 -14.73
N GLN A 123 -4.08 -7.23 -14.42
CA GLN A 123 -5.36 -7.90 -14.67
C GLN A 123 -6.02 -7.41 -15.97
N GLY A 124 -5.66 -6.20 -16.43
CA GLY A 124 -6.16 -5.65 -17.69
C GLY A 124 -5.29 -5.99 -18.90
N ASN A 125 -5.45 -5.26 -20.01
CA ASN A 125 -4.88 -5.64 -21.31
C ASN A 125 -4.00 -4.55 -21.92
N LYS A 126 -3.04 -4.93 -22.77
CA LYS A 126 -2.23 -3.98 -23.56
C LYS A 126 -1.50 -2.92 -22.72
N ASN A 127 -1.16 -3.24 -21.49
CA ASN A 127 -0.36 -2.34 -20.65
C ASN A 127 1.13 -2.55 -20.92
N LEU A 128 1.89 -1.46 -20.88
CA LEU A 128 3.34 -1.45 -20.99
C LEU A 128 3.95 -1.01 -19.65
N VAL A 129 4.78 -1.85 -19.06
CA VAL A 129 5.61 -1.51 -17.89
C VAL A 129 7.07 -1.54 -18.32
N LEU A 130 7.76 -0.43 -18.17
CA LEU A 130 9.20 -0.31 -18.33
C LEU A 130 9.80 -0.20 -16.93
N ALA A 131 10.76 -1.04 -16.60
CA ALA A 131 11.40 -1.03 -15.28
C ALA A 131 12.89 -1.35 -15.36
N HIS A 132 13.68 -0.89 -14.40
CA HIS A 132 15.04 -1.40 -14.24
C HIS A 132 14.99 -2.75 -13.52
N ASP A 133 14.45 -2.76 -12.30
CA ASP A 133 14.34 -3.96 -11.47
C ASP A 133 12.89 -4.31 -11.13
N VAL A 134 12.53 -5.56 -11.39
CA VAL A 134 11.27 -6.19 -10.98
C VAL A 134 11.56 -7.55 -10.33
N LYS A 135 10.93 -7.86 -9.19
CA LYS A 135 11.11 -9.17 -8.54
C LYS A 135 10.08 -10.20 -9.00
N GLN A 136 8.81 -9.79 -9.13
CA GLN A 136 7.72 -10.67 -9.53
C GLN A 136 6.77 -9.98 -10.51
N VAL A 137 6.29 -10.76 -11.49
CA VAL A 137 5.25 -10.37 -12.43
C VAL A 137 4.13 -11.41 -12.41
N ARG A 138 2.90 -10.93 -12.30
CA ARG A 138 1.69 -11.70 -12.52
C ARG A 138 0.86 -11.07 -13.64
N PHE A 139 0.46 -11.89 -14.61
CA PHE A 139 -0.52 -11.51 -15.61
C PHE A 139 -1.79 -12.35 -15.43
N SER A 140 -2.94 -11.66 -15.41
CA SER A 140 -4.27 -12.29 -15.55
C SER A 140 -5.05 -11.78 -16.76
N GLY A 141 -4.61 -10.68 -17.38
CA GLY A 141 -5.13 -10.19 -18.65
C GLY A 141 -4.22 -10.51 -19.84
N ASN A 142 -4.41 -9.85 -20.97
CA ASN A 142 -3.81 -10.20 -22.26
C ASN A 142 -2.95 -9.09 -22.88
N ASP A 143 -2.03 -9.48 -23.74
CA ASP A 143 -1.20 -8.59 -24.57
C ASP A 143 -0.41 -7.53 -23.76
N ASN A 144 -0.09 -7.81 -22.50
CA ASN A 144 0.69 -6.91 -21.66
C ASN A 144 2.19 -7.14 -21.88
N THR A 145 2.98 -6.08 -21.74
CA THR A 145 4.45 -6.17 -21.80
C THR A 145 5.05 -5.57 -20.55
N VAL A 146 5.91 -6.34 -19.88
CA VAL A 146 6.80 -5.85 -18.83
C VAL A 146 8.22 -5.97 -19.36
N ASN A 147 8.97 -4.87 -19.42
CA ASN A 147 10.35 -4.84 -19.90
C ASN A 147 11.28 -4.43 -18.75
N PRO A 148 11.72 -5.40 -17.91
CA PRO A 148 12.69 -5.18 -16.86
C PRO A 148 14.13 -5.47 -17.35
N SER A 149 15.11 -4.81 -16.74
CA SER A 149 16.52 -5.25 -16.88
C SER A 149 16.84 -6.46 -15.99
N SER A 150 16.01 -6.73 -14.98
CA SER A 150 16.09 -7.91 -14.10
C SER A 150 15.45 -9.16 -14.70
N LYS A 151 15.49 -10.28 -13.95
CA LYS A 151 14.79 -11.54 -14.29
C LYS A 151 13.74 -11.86 -13.22
N PRO A 152 12.49 -11.37 -13.37
CA PRO A 152 11.46 -11.60 -12.37
C PRO A 152 10.95 -13.05 -12.39
N THR A 153 10.35 -13.49 -11.29
CA THR A 153 9.46 -14.65 -11.31
C THR A 153 8.19 -14.29 -12.08
N LEU A 154 7.69 -15.23 -12.88
CA LEU A 154 6.55 -15.00 -13.77
C LEU A 154 5.42 -16.00 -13.50
N ASP A 155 4.22 -15.47 -13.26
CA ASP A 155 2.96 -16.20 -13.20
C ASP A 155 1.99 -15.61 -14.23
N ASP A 156 1.85 -16.26 -15.38
CA ASP A 156 1.00 -15.81 -16.48
C ASP A 156 -0.20 -16.74 -16.65
N ARG A 157 -1.41 -16.21 -16.40
CA ARG A 157 -2.70 -16.89 -16.61
C ARG A 157 -3.46 -16.34 -17.83
N GLY A 158 -2.89 -15.37 -18.52
CA GLY A 158 -3.48 -14.74 -19.70
C GLY A 158 -2.92 -15.28 -21.01
N SER A 159 -2.96 -14.44 -22.04
CA SER A 159 -2.44 -14.76 -23.37
C SER A 159 -1.75 -13.55 -24.01
N GLY A 160 -0.72 -13.80 -24.83
CA GLY A 160 -0.02 -12.73 -25.55
C GLY A 160 0.88 -11.83 -24.68
N ASN A 161 1.01 -12.12 -23.39
CA ASN A 161 1.85 -11.33 -22.50
C ASN A 161 3.35 -11.60 -22.74
N LYS A 162 4.18 -10.59 -22.44
CA LYS A 162 5.63 -10.65 -22.66
C LYS A 162 6.38 -10.09 -21.47
N VAL A 163 7.43 -10.80 -21.07
CA VAL A 163 8.53 -10.26 -20.25
C VAL A 163 9.78 -10.31 -21.12
N MET A 164 10.40 -9.16 -21.39
CA MET A 164 11.54 -9.06 -22.32
C MET A 164 12.60 -8.09 -21.84
#